data_AF-A0A075IQZ0-F1
#
_entry.id   AF-A0A075IQZ0-F1
#
_cell.length_a   1.000
_cell.length_b   1.000
_cell.length_c   1.000
_cell.angle_alpha   90.00
_cell.angle_beta   90.00
_cell.angle_gamma   90.00
#
_symmetry.space_group_name_H-M   'P 1'
#
loop_
_entity.id
_entity.type
_entity.pdbx_description
1 polymer ?
#
loop_
_entity_poly.entity_id
_entity_poly.type
_entity_poly.pdbx_seq_one_letter_code
_entity_poly.pdbx_strand_id
1 'polypeptide(L)'
;HCVLNKNSQVILGAHSITKRESEKQIMYIKKEFPYPCFDPHTHEGDLKLLQLNKKAKINKNVRILPLPKKGDDVKPETTCQVAGWGSIRNNSPQSDTLREVNITIINRRICNDEKHYNYNPVIGLNMICAGSLKGGKDSCNGDSGSPLICKGEF
;
A
#
# COMPACT_ATOMS: atom_id res chain seq x y z
N HIS A 1 -10.04 -0.63 -3.79
CA HIS A 1 -11.16 -0.68 -2.85
C HIS A 1 -11.28 0.55 -1.93
N CYS A 2 -10.22 1.35 -1.69
CA CYS A 2 -10.31 2.51 -0.79
C CYS A 2 -11.39 3.52 -1.22
N VAL A 3 -12.48 3.61 -0.45
CA VAL A 3 -13.61 4.50 -0.76
C VAL A 3 -13.32 5.91 -0.28
N LEU A 4 -13.59 6.91 -1.13
CA LEU A 4 -13.37 8.32 -0.86
C LEU A 4 -14.72 9.05 -0.89
N ASN A 5 -14.81 10.16 -0.16
CA ASN A 5 -15.97 11.05 -0.15
C ASN A 5 -15.53 12.51 -0.41
N LYS A 6 -16.49 13.43 -0.49
CA LYS A 6 -16.23 14.85 -0.81
C LYS A 6 -15.29 15.54 0.19
N ASN A 7 -15.17 15.02 1.42
CA ASN A 7 -14.33 15.56 2.47
C ASN A 7 -12.97 14.85 2.57
N SER A 8 -12.72 13.83 1.74
CA SER A 8 -11.44 13.12 1.72
C SER A 8 -10.30 14.04 1.28
N GLN A 9 -9.16 13.90 1.94
CA GLN A 9 -7.95 14.66 1.69
C GLN A 9 -6.79 13.73 1.34
N VAL A 10 -5.89 14.21 0.49
CA VAL A 10 -4.58 13.59 0.27
C VAL A 10 -3.55 14.46 1.00
N ILE A 11 -2.94 13.91 2.04
CA ILE A 11 -1.97 14.62 2.88
C ILE A 11 -0.57 14.11 2.54
N LEU A 12 0.26 14.98 1.96
CA LEU A 12 1.66 14.67 1.65
C LEU A 12 2.59 15.22 2.72
N GLY A 13 3.77 14.63 2.89
CA GLY A 13 4.82 15.13 3.79
C GLY A 13 4.46 15.02 5.28
N ALA A 14 3.50 14.16 5.62
CA ALA A 14 3.09 13.90 7.00
C ALA A 14 4.01 12.85 7.66
N HIS A 15 4.26 13.01 8.95
CA HIS A 15 4.72 11.92 9.82
C HIS A 15 3.66 11.54 10.85
N SER A 16 3.10 12.50 11.58
CA SER A 16 1.96 12.31 12.48
C SER A 16 0.63 12.64 11.77
N ILE A 17 -0.46 11.92 12.03
CA ILE A 17 -1.80 12.26 11.54
C ILE A 17 -2.31 13.51 12.25
N THR A 18 -2.23 13.54 13.58
CA THR A 18 -2.90 14.55 14.41
C THR A 18 -2.08 15.83 14.61
N LYS A 19 -0.75 15.74 14.62
CA LYS A 19 0.09 16.93 14.86
C LYS A 19 0.08 17.88 13.68
N ARG A 20 0.19 19.18 13.98
CA ARG A 20 0.42 20.21 12.97
C ARG A 20 1.90 20.21 12.60
N GLU A 21 2.18 19.84 11.36
CA GLU A 21 3.53 19.79 10.80
C GLU A 21 3.62 20.81 9.65
N SER A 22 4.71 21.57 9.59
CA SER A 22 4.90 22.60 8.56
C SER A 22 5.13 22.01 7.17
N GLU A 23 5.57 20.76 7.15
CA GLU A 23 5.90 19.95 5.98
C GLU A 23 4.65 19.40 5.28
N LYS A 24 3.52 19.32 5.99
CA LYS A 24 2.26 18.79 5.46
C LYS A 24 1.74 19.64 4.31
N GLN A 25 1.39 18.96 3.22
CA GLN A 25 0.66 19.55 2.11
C GLN A 25 -0.70 18.88 1.99
N ILE A 26 -1.75 19.59 2.40
CA ILE A 26 -3.13 19.13 2.28
C ILE A 26 -3.62 19.43 0.86
N MET A 27 -4.07 18.37 0.18
CA MET A 27 -4.52 18.38 -1.20
C MET A 27 -5.89 17.72 -1.31
N TYR A 28 -6.64 18.12 -2.33
CA TYR A 28 -7.97 17.60 -2.59
C TYR A 28 -7.99 16.87 -3.93
N ILE A 29 -8.89 15.89 -4.03
CA ILE A 29 -9.06 15.07 -5.24
C ILE A 29 -9.91 15.86 -6.24
N LYS A 30 -9.37 16.07 -7.45
CA LYS A 30 -10.11 16.63 -8.58
C LYS A 30 -10.90 15.55 -9.29
N LYS A 31 -10.30 14.38 -9.49
CA LYS A 31 -10.91 13.25 -10.21
C LYS A 31 -10.28 11.94 -9.77
N GLU A 32 -11.10 10.91 -9.68
CA GLU A 32 -10.69 9.52 -9.44
C GLU A 32 -10.65 8.75 -10.76
N PHE A 33 -9.66 7.87 -10.90
CA PHE A 33 -9.49 6.97 -12.03
C PHE A 33 -9.29 5.54 -11.50
N PRO A 34 -10.38 4.86 -11.09
CA PRO A 34 -10.31 3.45 -10.72
C PRO A 34 -9.88 2.61 -11.92
N TYR A 35 -9.14 1.54 -11.68
CA TYR A 35 -8.79 0.60 -12.74
C TYR A 35 -10.08 -0.02 -13.34
N PRO A 36 -10.31 0.07 -14.66
CA PRO A 36 -11.59 -0.35 -15.25
C PRO A 36 -11.89 -1.84 -15.08
N CYS A 37 -10.86 -2.67 -14.93
CA CYS A 37 -10.99 -4.11 -14.76
C CYS A 37 -10.78 -4.56 -13.29
N PHE A 38 -10.97 -3.67 -12.32
CA PHE A 38 -10.96 -4.05 -10.91
C PHE A 38 -12.13 -4.99 -10.61
N ASP A 39 -11.82 -6.16 -10.05
CA ASP A 39 -12.82 -7.12 -9.58
C ASP A 39 -12.92 -7.07 -8.05
N PRO A 40 -14.05 -6.62 -7.49
CA PRO A 40 -14.22 -6.54 -6.03
C PRO A 40 -14.38 -7.89 -5.35
N HIS A 41 -14.67 -8.97 -6.08
CA HIS A 41 -14.82 -10.31 -5.49
C HIS A 41 -13.47 -11.00 -5.31
N THR A 42 -12.57 -10.85 -6.28
CA THR A 42 -11.24 -11.48 -6.27
C THR A 42 -10.13 -10.53 -5.81
N HIS A 43 -10.42 -9.23 -5.73
CA HIS A 43 -9.45 -8.15 -5.57
C HIS A 43 -8.44 -8.02 -6.72
N GLU A 44 -8.68 -8.66 -7.87
CA GLU A 44 -7.84 -8.52 -9.06
C GLU A 44 -7.84 -7.08 -9.57
N GLY A 45 -6.66 -6.55 -9.86
CA GLY A 45 -6.52 -5.20 -10.42
C GLY A 45 -6.94 -4.09 -9.44
N ASP A 46 -6.77 -4.29 -8.14
CA ASP A 46 -7.13 -3.29 -7.12
C ASP A 46 -6.20 -2.06 -7.13
N LEU A 47 -6.42 -1.20 -8.12
CA LEU A 47 -5.65 0.00 -8.39
C LEU A 47 -6.58 1.19 -8.63
N LYS A 48 -6.15 2.37 -8.19
CA LYS A 48 -6.84 3.64 -8.46
C LYS A 48 -5.85 4.79 -8.51
N LEU A 49 -5.91 5.59 -9.56
CA LEU A 49 -5.17 6.85 -9.64
C LEU A 49 -6.03 8.02 -9.13
N LEU A 50 -5.40 8.91 -8.37
CA LEU A 50 -6.04 10.13 -7.86
C LEU A 50 -5.39 11.35 -8.52
N GLN A 51 -6.17 12.08 -9.32
CA GLN A 51 -5.73 13.37 -9.84
C GLN A 51 -6.01 14.44 -8.79
N LEU A 52 -4.95 15.10 -8.33
CA LEU A 52 -5.03 16.19 -7.36
C LEU A 52 -5.49 17.49 -8.01
N ASN A 53 -6.15 18.35 -7.23
CA ASN A 53 -6.64 19.66 -7.69
C ASN A 53 -5.54 20.68 -7.99
N LYS A 54 -4.33 20.48 -7.45
CA LYS A 54 -3.14 21.27 -7.69
C LYS A 54 -1.90 20.39 -7.68
N LYS A 55 -0.76 20.90 -8.17
CA LYS A 55 0.53 20.19 -8.07
C LYS A 55 1.09 20.29 -6.65
N ALA A 56 1.73 19.22 -6.18
CA ALA A 56 2.48 19.23 -4.93
C ALA A 56 3.79 20.03 -5.09
N LYS A 57 4.26 20.66 -4.01
CA LYS A 57 5.59 21.28 -3.96
C LYS A 57 6.61 20.21 -3.56
N ILE A 58 7.43 19.77 -4.52
CA ILE A 58 8.50 18.79 -4.25
C ILE A 58 9.56 19.42 -3.35
N ASN A 59 9.96 18.70 -2.31
CA ASN A 59 10.96 19.14 -1.33
C ASN A 59 11.58 17.92 -0.61
N LYS A 60 12.34 18.15 0.47
CA LYS A 60 13.00 17.07 1.23
C LYS A 60 12.01 16.05 1.85
N ASN A 61 10.76 16.46 2.13
CA ASN A 61 9.70 15.65 2.77
C ASN A 61 8.63 15.16 1.78
N VAL A 62 8.59 15.68 0.56
CA VAL A 62 7.64 15.30 -0.49
C VAL A 62 8.40 15.00 -1.76
N ARG A 63 8.48 13.70 -2.11
CA ARG A 63 9.18 13.20 -3.30
C ARG A 63 8.26 12.30 -4.12
N ILE A 64 8.59 12.17 -5.40
CA ILE A 64 7.91 11.28 -6.33
C ILE A 64 8.58 9.92 -6.24
N LEU A 65 7.78 8.87 -6.05
CA LEU A 65 8.22 7.50 -6.15
C LEU A 65 8.23 7.09 -7.64
N PRO A 66 9.37 6.72 -8.23
CA PRO A 66 9.41 6.28 -9.63
C PRO A 66 8.68 4.96 -9.79
N LEU A 67 8.02 4.79 -10.94
CA LEU A 67 7.45 3.50 -11.34
C LEU A 67 8.57 2.53 -11.74
N PRO A 68 8.35 1.22 -11.61
CA PRO A 68 9.30 0.23 -12.09
C PRO A 68 9.46 0.35 -13.61
N LYS A 69 10.69 0.16 -14.09
CA LYS A 69 10.98 0.20 -15.55
C LYS A 69 10.41 -1.00 -16.29
N LYS A 70 10.18 -2.11 -15.58
CA LYS A 70 9.66 -3.38 -16.09
C LYS A 70 8.65 -3.93 -15.09
N GLY A 71 7.60 -4.57 -15.59
CA GLY A 71 6.64 -5.30 -14.76
C GLY A 71 7.11 -6.71 -14.43
N ASP A 72 8.35 -6.86 -13.95
CA ASP A 72 8.92 -8.17 -13.61
C ASP A 72 8.32 -8.68 -12.29
N ASP A 73 8.09 -10.00 -12.17
CA ASP A 73 7.63 -10.60 -10.92
C ASP A 73 8.75 -10.55 -9.86
N VAL A 74 8.40 -10.22 -8.62
CA VAL A 74 9.38 -10.15 -7.54
C VAL A 74 9.68 -11.57 -7.04
N LYS A 75 10.97 -11.95 -7.05
CA LYS A 75 11.37 -13.30 -6.65
C LYS A 75 11.01 -13.57 -5.18
N PRO A 76 10.55 -14.79 -4.85
CA PRO A 76 10.42 -15.24 -3.47
C PRO A 76 11.70 -14.99 -2.66
N GLU A 77 11.55 -14.82 -1.34
CA GLU A 77 12.63 -14.52 -0.40
C GLU A 77 13.24 -13.11 -0.54
N THR A 78 12.78 -12.30 -1.50
CA THR A 78 13.17 -10.90 -1.58
C THR A 78 12.63 -10.12 -0.38
N THR A 79 13.49 -9.39 0.31
CA THR A 79 13.09 -8.45 1.37
C THR A 79 12.52 -7.17 0.76
N CYS A 80 11.37 -6.77 1.30
CA CYS A 80 10.63 -5.58 0.93
C CYS A 80 10.17 -4.83 2.19
N GLN A 81 9.68 -3.62 1.97
CA GLN A 81 9.19 -2.70 2.99
C GLN A 81 7.81 -2.21 2.60
N VAL A 82 6.95 -2.10 3.61
CA VAL A 82 5.68 -1.39 3.48
C VAL A 82 5.57 -0.44 4.66
N ALA A 83 5.11 0.78 4.40
CA ALA A 83 4.95 1.82 5.39
C ALA A 83 3.51 2.31 5.46
N GLY A 84 3.03 2.70 6.63
CA GLY A 84 1.70 3.23 6.75
C GLY A 84 1.32 3.67 8.16
N TRP A 85 0.08 4.13 8.26
CA TRP A 85 -0.53 4.59 9.51
C TRP A 85 -1.64 3.64 9.99
N GLY A 86 -1.73 2.44 9.41
CA GLY A 86 -2.69 1.44 9.80
C GLY A 86 -2.54 0.96 11.24
N SER A 87 -3.43 0.05 11.62
CA SER A 87 -3.41 -0.58 12.94
C SER A 87 -2.11 -1.34 13.17
N ILE A 88 -1.51 -1.19 14.35
CA ILE A 88 -0.26 -1.88 14.72
C ILE A 88 -0.52 -3.35 15.07
N ARG A 89 -1.74 -3.66 15.51
CA ARG A 89 -2.20 -5.01 15.86
C ARG A 89 -3.65 -5.18 15.40
N ASN A 90 -4.08 -6.43 15.27
CA ASN A 90 -5.48 -6.73 15.01
C ASN A 90 -6.37 -6.06 16.07
N ASN A 91 -7.41 -5.37 15.61
CA ASN A 91 -8.36 -4.63 16.44
C ASN A 91 -7.74 -3.51 17.30
N SER A 92 -6.57 -3.00 16.94
CA SER A 92 -6.01 -1.78 17.57
C SER A 92 -6.44 -0.52 16.81
N PRO A 93 -6.42 0.65 17.48
CA PRO A 93 -6.46 1.92 16.77
C PRO A 93 -5.35 2.04 15.73
N GLN A 94 -5.56 2.93 14.76
CA GLN A 94 -4.55 3.34 13.79
C GLN A 94 -3.37 4.04 14.48
N SER A 95 -2.19 3.93 13.87
CA SER A 95 -0.99 4.59 14.37
C SER A 95 -1.06 6.09 14.06
N ASP A 96 -0.81 6.95 15.06
CA ASP A 96 -0.70 8.38 14.79
C ASP A 96 0.52 8.68 13.92
N THR A 97 1.63 7.97 14.11
CA THR A 97 2.87 8.19 13.35
C THR A 97 3.09 7.14 12.27
N LEU A 98 3.78 7.53 11.19
CA LEU A 98 4.16 6.63 10.11
C LEU A 98 5.07 5.53 10.67
N ARG A 99 4.74 4.28 10.34
CA ARG A 99 5.55 3.11 10.69
C ARG A 99 5.91 2.34 9.43
N GLU A 100 6.98 1.56 9.51
CA GLU A 100 7.44 0.68 8.44
C GLU A 100 7.74 -0.70 9.01
N VAL A 101 7.53 -1.74 8.19
CA VAL A 101 7.90 -3.11 8.51
C VAL A 101 8.65 -3.76 7.35
N ASN A 102 9.72 -4.49 7.68
CA ASN A 102 10.41 -5.36 6.74
C ASN A 102 9.65 -6.68 6.61
N ILE A 103 9.28 -7.03 5.38
CA ILE A 103 8.55 -8.23 5.00
C ILE A 103 9.29 -8.95 3.87
N THR A 104 8.98 -10.22 3.67
CA THR A 104 9.65 -11.05 2.66
C THR A 104 8.62 -11.59 1.67
N ILE A 105 8.93 -11.58 0.38
CA ILE A 105 8.08 -12.19 -0.64
C ILE A 105 7.92 -13.69 -0.38
N ILE A 106 6.67 -14.12 -0.30
CA ILE A 106 6.27 -15.51 -0.13
C ILE A 106 5.97 -16.08 -1.52
N ASN A 107 6.40 -17.31 -1.77
CA ASN A 107 6.13 -17.98 -3.03
C ASN A 107 4.61 -18.08 -3.27
N ARG A 108 4.16 -17.66 -4.45
CA ARG A 108 2.73 -17.67 -4.84
C ARG A 108 2.05 -19.03 -4.67
N ARG A 109 2.78 -20.14 -4.87
CA ARG A 109 2.26 -21.50 -4.65
C ARG A 109 2.01 -21.78 -3.16
N ILE A 110 2.90 -21.32 -2.29
CA ILE A 110 2.72 -21.41 -0.83
C ILE A 110 1.49 -20.59 -0.44
N CYS A 111 1.37 -19.37 -0.98
CA CYS A 111 0.23 -18.52 -0.67
C CYS A 111 -1.13 -19.14 -1.03
N ASN A 112 -1.19 -19.94 -2.09
CA ASN A 112 -2.41 -20.63 -2.50
C ASN A 112 -2.59 -22.02 -1.86
N ASP A 113 -1.65 -22.48 -1.02
CA ASP A 113 -1.77 -23.81 -0.41
C ASP A 113 -2.90 -23.89 0.64
N GLU A 114 -3.21 -25.11 1.07
CA GLU A 114 -4.28 -25.41 2.03
C GLU A 114 -4.12 -24.73 3.40
N LYS A 115 -2.90 -24.34 3.78
CA LYS A 115 -2.58 -23.70 5.06
C LYS A 115 -2.66 -22.17 5.00
N HIS A 116 -2.80 -21.60 3.80
CA HIS A 116 -2.85 -20.15 3.58
C HIS A 116 -4.19 -19.74 2.97
N TYR A 117 -4.22 -19.19 1.75
CA TYR A 117 -5.47 -18.74 1.12
C TYR A 117 -6.31 -19.90 0.57
N ASN A 118 -5.72 -21.09 0.37
CA ASN A 118 -6.42 -22.27 -0.16
C ASN A 118 -7.27 -21.95 -1.40
N TYR A 119 -6.66 -21.24 -2.36
CA TYR A 119 -7.32 -20.77 -3.58
C TYR A 119 -8.60 -19.92 -3.37
N ASN A 120 -8.79 -19.33 -2.18
CA ASN A 120 -9.94 -18.51 -1.84
C ASN A 120 -9.55 -17.27 -0.99
N PRO A 121 -9.25 -16.11 -1.62
CA PRO A 121 -9.16 -15.91 -3.07
C PRO A 121 -7.92 -16.57 -3.68
N VAL A 122 -7.92 -16.73 -5.01
CA VAL A 122 -6.72 -17.16 -5.75
C VAL A 122 -5.74 -16.00 -5.85
N ILE A 123 -4.50 -16.22 -5.42
CA ILE A 123 -3.41 -15.26 -5.63
C ILE A 123 -2.81 -15.49 -7.02
N GLY A 124 -3.24 -14.67 -7.98
CA GLY A 124 -2.89 -14.74 -9.40
C GLY A 124 -1.53 -14.14 -9.78
N LEU A 125 -1.24 -14.09 -11.08
CA LEU A 125 0.05 -13.59 -11.62
C LEU A 125 0.25 -12.08 -11.42
N ASN A 126 -0.83 -11.31 -11.30
CA ASN A 126 -0.79 -9.87 -11.04
C ASN A 126 -0.78 -9.54 -9.54
N MET A 127 -0.64 -10.56 -8.69
CA MET A 127 -0.59 -10.42 -7.24
C MET A 127 0.68 -11.07 -6.68
N ILE A 128 1.13 -10.53 -5.55
CA ILE A 128 2.29 -11.00 -4.81
C ILE A 128 1.88 -11.12 -3.35
N CYS A 129 2.43 -12.13 -2.66
CA CYS A 129 2.32 -12.26 -1.22
C CYS A 129 3.62 -11.84 -0.56
N ALA A 130 3.51 -11.12 0.56
CA ALA A 130 4.66 -10.72 1.35
C ALA A 130 4.31 -10.73 2.83
N GLY A 131 5.26 -11.09 3.68
CA GLY A 131 5.05 -11.14 5.12
C GLY A 131 6.17 -11.87 5.83
N SER A 132 5.82 -12.59 6.90
CA SER A 132 6.72 -13.47 7.64
C SER A 132 6.08 -14.85 7.74
N LEU A 133 6.79 -15.91 7.37
CA LEU A 133 6.32 -17.29 7.56
C LEU A 133 6.07 -17.64 9.03
N LYS A 134 6.70 -16.91 9.97
CA LYS A 134 6.47 -17.03 11.41
C LYS A 134 5.32 -16.14 11.91
N GLY A 135 4.66 -15.41 11.01
CA GLY A 135 3.68 -14.38 11.35
C GLY A 135 4.30 -13.13 11.98
N GLY A 136 3.43 -12.24 12.46
CA GLY A 136 3.79 -11.06 13.26
C GLY A 136 4.30 -9.84 12.47
N LYS A 137 4.46 -9.93 11.15
CA LYS A 137 4.87 -8.83 10.28
C LYS A 137 4.00 -8.81 9.03
N ASP A 138 3.18 -7.78 8.92
CA ASP A 138 2.24 -7.59 7.82
C ASP A 138 1.81 -6.11 7.76
N SER A 139 1.23 -5.70 6.64
CA SER A 139 0.35 -4.54 6.55
C SER A 139 -0.98 -4.82 7.26
N CYS A 140 -1.70 -3.78 7.68
CA CYS A 140 -2.96 -3.94 8.40
C CYS A 140 -4.04 -2.94 7.91
N ASN A 141 -5.16 -2.91 8.62
CA ASN A 141 -6.27 -2.00 8.36
C ASN A 141 -5.79 -0.54 8.36
N GLY A 142 -5.94 0.13 7.22
CA GLY A 142 -5.48 1.50 7.01
C GLY A 142 -4.20 1.63 6.18
N ASP A 143 -3.51 0.53 5.88
CA ASP A 143 -2.33 0.53 5.01
C ASP A 143 -2.67 0.28 3.52
N SER A 144 -3.93 -0.01 3.21
CA SER A 144 -4.42 -0.23 1.84
C SER A 144 -4.04 0.92 0.90
N GLY A 145 -3.37 0.57 -0.21
CA GLY A 145 -2.85 1.53 -1.19
C GLY A 145 -1.45 2.05 -0.90
N SER A 146 -0.82 1.62 0.21
CA SER A 146 0.59 1.88 0.46
C SER A 146 1.49 1.14 -0.55
N PRO A 147 2.57 1.76 -1.04
CA PRO A 147 3.50 1.09 -1.92
C PRO A 147 4.31 0.00 -1.19
N LEU A 148 4.47 -1.14 -1.85
CA LEU A 148 5.45 -2.16 -1.48
C LEU A 148 6.79 -1.82 -2.16
N ILE A 149 7.86 -1.66 -1.38
CA ILE A 149 9.19 -1.33 -1.90
C ILE A 149 10.13 -2.52 -1.72
N CYS A 150 10.64 -3.08 -2.81
CA CYS A 150 11.55 -4.23 -2.80
C CYS A 150 12.91 -3.81 -3.35
N LYS A 151 14.00 -4.03 -2.59
CA LYS A 151 15.37 -3.64 -2.98
C LYS A 151 15.51 -2.15 -3.40
N GLY A 152 14.68 -1.27 -2.85
CA GLY A 152 14.67 0.16 -3.17
C GLY A 152 13.90 0.53 -4.45
N GLU A 153 13.25 -0.44 -5.10
CA GLU A 153 12.36 -0.23 -6.24
C GLU A 153 10.91 -0.43 -5.80
N PHE A 154 10.01 0.38 -6.38
CA PHE A 154 8.57 0.19 -6.35
C PHE A 154 8.16 -0.67 -7.54
#